data_AF-A0A6A3VDD2-F1
#
_entry.id   AF-A0A6A3VDD2-F1
#
_cell.length_a   1.000
_cell.length_b   1.000
_cell.length_c   1.000
_cell.angle_alpha   90.00
_cell.angle_beta   90.00
_cell.angle_gamma   90.00
#
_symmetry.space_group_name_H-M   'P 1'
#
loop_
_entity.id
_entity.type
_entity.pdbx_description
1 polymer ?
#
loop_
_entity_poly.entity_id
_entity_poly.type
_entity_poly.pdbx_seq_one_letter_code
_entity_poly.pdbx_strand_id
1 'polypeptide(L)' 'MFVKWYGLDDVESSWEPAENIKQDIPQLFQAFLDAEPHDPIRAEMNRALARLDVPDPTPPRLPRWNARNQNRRRTPQ' A
#
# COMPACT_ATOMS: atom_id res chain seq x y z
N MET A 1 -7.24 -0.37 12.86
CA MET A 1 -8.59 0.11 13.22
C MET A 1 -9.06 -0.65 14.45
N PHE A 2 -9.90 -0.05 15.28
CA PHE A 2 -10.48 -0.73 16.44
C PHE A 2 -11.83 -1.33 16.03
N VAL A 3 -12.00 -2.64 16.24
CA VAL A 3 -13.14 -3.42 15.75
C VAL A 3 -13.92 -4.01 16.90
N LYS A 4 -15.22 -3.73 16.94
CA LYS A 4 -16.18 -4.45 17.79
C LYS A 4 -16.71 -5.67 17.01
N TRP A 5 -16.50 -6.87 17.56
CA TRP A 5 -16.96 -8.10 16.94
C TRP A 5 -18.46 -8.34 17.19
N TYR A 6 -19.17 -8.76 16.14
CA TYR A 6 -20.61 -9.04 16.24
C TYR A 6 -20.85 -10.28 17.10
N GLY A 7 -21.78 -10.18 18.06
CA GLY A 7 -22.11 -11.26 18.99
C GLY A 7 -21.15 -11.40 20.18
N LEU A 8 -20.15 -10.51 20.27
CA LEU A 8 -19.18 -10.44 21.36
C LEU A 8 -19.33 -9.14 22.15
N ASP A 9 -18.86 -9.16 23.40
CA ASP A 9 -18.82 -8.01 24.29
C ASP A 9 -17.73 -7.02 23.89
N ASP A 10 -17.86 -5.76 24.32
CA ASP A 10 -16.93 -4.71 23.94
C ASP A 10 -15.49 -4.97 24.44
N VAL A 11 -15.32 -5.77 25.50
CA VAL A 11 -14.00 -6.20 26.01
C VAL A 11 -13.26 -7.11 25.03
N GLU A 12 -13.98 -7.77 24.12
CA GLU A 12 -13.43 -8.65 23.10
C GLU A 12 -13.02 -7.89 21.84
N SER A 13 -13.25 -6.57 21.79
CA SER A 13 -12.83 -5.71 20.69
C SER A 13 -11.31 -5.75 20.51
N SER A 14 -10.86 -5.83 19.25
CA SER A 14 -9.44 -5.93 18.92
C SER A 14 -9.00 -4.82 17.98
N TRP A 15 -7.68 -4.63 17.91
CA TRP A 15 -7.04 -3.76 16.93
C TRP A 15 -6.64 -4.59 15.72
N GLU A 16 -7.39 -4.43 14.62
CA GLU A 16 -7.10 -5.11 13.37
C GLU A 16 -6.39 -4.18 12.37
N PRO A 17 -5.45 -4.68 11.56
CA PRO A 17 -5.03 -4.00 10.35
C PRO A 17 -6.24 -3.69 9.46
N ALA A 18 -6.31 -2.47 8.92
CA ALA A 18 -7.41 -2.09 8.04
C ALA A 18 -7.44 -2.92 6.74
N GLU A 19 -6.30 -3.46 6.32
CA GLU A 19 -6.19 -4.38 5.18
C GLU A 19 -6.98 -5.67 5.43
N ASN A 20 -6.93 -6.25 6.64
CA ASN A 20 -7.68 -7.46 6.97
C ASN A 20 -9.18 -7.25 6.76
N ILE A 21 -9.72 -6.14 7.29
CA ILE A 21 -11.14 -5.83 7.17
C ILE A 21 -11.55 -5.52 5.73
N LYS A 22 -10.69 -4.83 4.97
CA LYS A 22 -10.89 -4.56 3.55
C LYS A 22 -10.91 -5.86 2.72
N GLN A 23 -10.07 -6.84 3.04
CA GLN A 23 -10.01 -8.12 2.35
C GLN A 23 -11.19 -9.04 2.70
N ASP A 24 -11.51 -9.15 3.99
CA ASP A 24 -12.52 -10.10 4.47
C ASP A 24 -13.96 -9.58 4.27
N ILE A 25 -14.19 -8.29 4.51
CA ILE A 25 -15.55 -7.69 4.46
C ILE A 25 -15.52 -6.30 3.77
N PRO A 26 -15.22 -6.26 2.45
CA PRO A 26 -15.02 -5.00 1.73
C PRO A 26 -16.23 -4.06 1.76
N GLN A 27 -17.46 -4.60 1.85
CA GLN A 27 -18.67 -3.75 1.89
C GLN A 27 -18.77 -2.98 3.21
N LEU A 28 -18.41 -3.59 4.34
CA LEU A 28 -18.39 -2.90 5.63
C LEU A 28 -17.26 -1.89 5.69
N PHE A 29 -16.10 -2.21 5.11
CA PHE A 29 -15.00 -1.26 5.01
C PHE A 29 -15.41 -0.02 4.20
N GLN A 30 -16.07 -0.21 3.05
CA GLN A 30 -16.57 0.91 2.24
C GLN A 30 -17.63 1.73 2.99
N ALA A 31 -18.59 1.07 3.64
CA ALA A 31 -19.59 1.77 4.45
C ALA A 31 -18.97 2.57 5.60
N PHE A 32 -17.89 2.05 6.21
CA PHE A 32 -17.10 2.79 7.20
C PHE A 32 -16.46 4.05 6.60
N LEU A 33 -15.94 4.01 5.37
CA LEU A 33 -15.43 5.21 4.71
C LEU A 33 -16.55 6.21 4.39
N ASP A 34 -17.67 5.72 3.86
CA ASP A 34 -18.79 6.54 3.40
C ASP A 34 -19.58 7.20 4.54
N ALA A 35 -19.54 6.63 5.75
CA ALA A 35 -20.22 7.19 6.91
C ALA A 35 -19.68 8.58 7.29
N GLU A 36 -18.38 8.84 7.06
CA GLU A 36 -17.74 10.15 7.31
C GLU A 36 -16.76 10.51 6.19
N PRO A 37 -17.25 10.97 5.02
CA PRO A 37 -16.42 11.18 3.84
C PRO A 37 -15.35 12.28 3.99
N HIS A 38 -15.53 13.18 4.94
CA HIS A 38 -14.62 14.31 5.20
C HIS A 38 -13.68 14.07 6.39
N ASP A 39 -13.66 12.86 6.97
CA ASP A 39 -12.71 12.51 8.03
C ASP A 39 -11.29 12.38 7.45
N PRO A 40 -10.33 13.24 7.85
CA PRO A 40 -8.98 13.20 7.32
C PRO A 40 -8.22 11.92 7.70
N ILE A 41 -8.55 11.29 8.83
CA ILE A 41 -7.94 10.03 9.27
C ILE A 41 -8.41 8.89 8.38
N ARG A 42 -9.71 8.81 8.07
CA ARG A 42 -10.26 7.80 7.13
C ARG A 42 -9.70 7.99 5.73
N ALA A 43 -9.59 9.23 5.27
CA ALA A 43 -9.00 9.55 3.98
C ALA A 43 -7.53 9.12 3.87
N GLU A 44 -6.70 9.44 4.87
CA GLU A 44 -5.28 9.02 4.85
C GLU A 44 -5.15 7.50 5.02
N MET A 45 -5.98 6.85 5.83
CA MET A 45 -6.01 5.39 5.95
C MET A 45 -6.30 4.74 4.58
N ASN A 46 -7.34 5.18 3.89
CA ASN A 46 -7.71 4.66 2.57
C ASN A 46 -6.58 4.88 1.54
N ARG A 47 -5.96 6.07 1.56
CA ARG A 47 -4.80 6.38 0.73
C ARG A 47 -3.58 5.50 1.05
N ALA A 48 -3.32 5.23 2.33
CA ALA A 48 -2.22 4.38 2.76
C ALA A 48 -2.43 2.93 2.32
N LEU A 49 -3.65 2.40 2.43
CA LEU A 49 -3.98 1.05 1.95
C LEU A 49 -3.83 0.94 0.43
N ALA A 50 -4.28 1.94 -0.33
CA ALA A 50 -4.12 1.96 -1.78
C ALA A 50 -2.63 1.93 -2.22
N ARG A 51 -1.70 2.44 -1.41
CA ARG A 51 -0.26 2.33 -1.67
C ARG A 51 0.28 0.91 -1.45
N LEU A 52 -0.32 0.13 -0.54
CA LEU A 52 0.07 -1.26 -0.29
C LEU A 52 -0.36 -2.19 -1.42
N ASP A 53 -1.45 -1.86 -2.13
CA ASP A 53 -1.92 -2.62 -3.29
C ASP A 53 -1.03 -2.45 -4.54
N VAL A 54 -0.24 -1.37 -4.61
CA VAL A 54 0.64 -1.11 -5.75
C VAL A 54 1.89 -1.98 -5.62
N PRO A 55 2.16 -2.92 -6.56
CA PRO A 55 3.42 -3.62 -6.60
C PRO A 55 4.55 -2.59 -6.70
N ASP A 56 5.55 -2.69 -5.84
CA ASP A 56 6.74 -1.84 -5.89
C ASP A 56 7.23 -1.78 -7.35
N PRO A 57 7.20 -0.60 -8.01
CA PRO A 57 7.59 -0.51 -9.41
C PRO A 57 9.05 -0.91 -9.47
N THR A 58 9.29 -2.14 -9.92
CA THR A 58 10.63 -2.70 -9.99
C THR A 58 11.46 -1.71 -10.78
N PRO A 59 12.50 -1.07 -10.18
CA PRO A 59 13.23 -0.04 -10.87
C PRO A 59 13.76 -0.63 -12.17
N PRO A 60 13.66 0.09 -13.31
CA PRO A 60 14.16 -0.42 -14.57
C PRO A 60 15.60 -0.85 -14.36
N ARG A 61 15.91 -2.12 -14.62
CA ARG A 61 17.28 -2.64 -14.52
C ARG A 61 18.11 -1.87 -15.54
N LEU A 62 18.79 -0.82 -15.08
CA LEU A 62 19.70 -0.05 -15.93
C LEU A 62 20.78 -1.02 -16.41
N PRO A 63 21.05 -1.08 -17.73
CA PRO A 63 22.14 -1.89 -18.23
C PRO A 63 23.42 -1.44 -17.53
N ARG A 64 24.13 -2.40 -16.92
CA ARG A 64 25.43 -2.17 -16.29
C ARG A 64 26.35 -1.53 -17.34
N TRP A 65 26.59 -0.22 -17.21
CA TRP A 65 27.48 0.51 -18.11
C TRP A 65 28.91 0.04 -17.88
N ASN A 66 29.37 -0.89 -18.71
CA ASN A 66 30.73 -1.41 -18.66
C ASN A 66 31.70 -0.35 -19.18
N ALA A 67 32.29 0.44 -18.28
CA ALA A 67 33.30 1.46 -18.56
C ALA A 67 34.50 0.95 -19.39
N ARG A 68 34.72 -0.37 -19.44
CA ARG A 68 35.75 -1.03 -20.26
C ARG A 68 35.59 -0.81 -21.77
N ASN A 69 34.39 -0.52 -22.27
CA ASN A 69 34.17 -0.41 -23.72
C ASN A 69 34.43 0.99 -24.31
N GLN A 70 34.69 2.01 -23.47
CA GLN A 70 35.01 3.36 -23.94
C GLN A 70 36.45 3.47 -24.45
N ASN A 71 37.38 2.71 -23.88
CA ASN A 71 38.81 2.80 -24.24
C ASN A 71 39.16 2.20 -25.60
N ARG A 72 38.24 1.46 -26.25
CA ARG A 72 38.46 0.92 -27.60
C ARG A 72 38.06 1.86 -28.73
N ARG A 73 37.34 2.96 -28.45
CA ARG A 73 36.89 3.94 -29.46
C ARG A 73 37.78 5.18 -29.54
N ARG A 74 38.86 5.24 -28.75
CA ARG A 74 39.84 6.33 -28.76
C ARG A 74 41.21 5.80 -29.17
N THR A 75 41.29 5.23 -30.37
CA THR A 75 42.58 5.07 -31.05
C THR A 75 42.41 5.69 -32.44
N PRO A 76 42.97 6.88 -32.69
CA PRO A 76 43.05 7.42 -34.03
C PRO A 76 44.19 6.72 -34.78
N GLN A 77 43.93 6.36 -36.04
CA GLN A 77 44.93 6.17 -37.11
C GLN A 77 44.51 7.09 -38.25
#